data_AF-A0A756I086-F1
#
_entry.id   AF-A0A756I086-F1
#
_cell.length_a   1.000
_cell.length_b   1.000
_cell.length_c   1.000
_cell.angle_alpha   90.00
_cell.angle_beta   90.00
_cell.angle_gamma   90.00
#
_symmetry.space_group_name_H-M   'P 1'
#
loop_
_entity.id
_entity.type
_entity.pdbx_description
1 polymer ?
#
loop_
_entity_poly.entity_id
_entity_poly.type
_entity_poly.pdbx_seq_one_letter_code
_entity_poly.pdbx_strand_id
1 'polypeptide(L)' 'MLNSTTVSTGMLAAEFAGLSLPLQVLRSGAGFYIGTANEMGPVSRESVEYFATAELAERALEQGSWSQRQQA' A
#
# COMPACT_ATOMS: atom_id res chain seq x y z
N MET A 1 -22.89 16.19 -6.77
CA MET A 1 -22.65 14.98 -5.95
C MET A 1 -21.15 14.86 -5.82
N LEU A 2 -20.59 15.04 -4.62
CA LEU A 2 -19.15 14.91 -4.42
C LEU A 2 -18.85 13.41 -4.30
N ASN A 3 -18.20 12.83 -5.31
CA ASN A 3 -17.64 11.49 -5.23
C ASN A 3 -16.50 11.52 -4.21
N SER A 4 -16.81 11.24 -2.94
CA SER A 4 -15.81 10.99 -1.91
C SER A 4 -15.14 9.65 -2.23
N THR A 5 -14.14 9.65 -3.10
CA THR A 5 -13.25 8.50 -3.24
C THR A 5 -12.51 8.37 -1.92
N THR A 6 -12.97 7.46 -1.06
CA THR A 6 -12.31 7.13 0.20
C THR A 6 -10.93 6.60 -0.15
N VAL A 7 -9.91 7.45 -0.01
CA VAL A 7 -8.52 7.05 -0.18
C VAL A 7 -8.22 6.05 0.93
N SER A 8 -7.90 4.81 0.55
CA SER A 8 -7.55 3.76 1.49
C SER A 8 -6.21 4.12 2.15
N THR A 9 -6.20 4.26 3.47
CA THR A 9 -4.99 4.58 4.24
C THR A 9 -4.28 3.30 4.70
N GLY A 10 -2.95 3.31 4.75
CA GLY A 10 -2.17 2.19 5.28
C GLY A 10 -2.38 1.95 6.78
N MET A 11 -2.72 0.72 7.14
CA MET A 11 -2.95 0.30 8.52
C MET A 11 -1.64 0.31 9.31
N LEU A 12 -0.58 -0.27 8.76
CA LEU A 12 0.72 -0.38 9.44
C LEU A 12 1.42 0.98 9.52
N ALA A 13 1.23 1.84 8.53
CA ALA A 13 1.67 3.24 8.61
C ALA A 13 1.02 3.99 9.77
N ALA A 14 -0.29 3.81 9.96
CA ALA A 14 -1.02 4.43 11.06
C ALA A 14 -0.61 3.84 12.41
N GLU A 15 -0.49 2.52 12.52
CA GLU A 15 -0.19 1.82 13.76
C GLU A 15 1.26 2.03 14.24
N PHE A 16 2.24 1.86 13.35
CA PHE A 16 3.65 1.82 13.75
C PHE A 16 4.39 3.14 13.51
N ALA A 17 3.96 3.96 12.54
CA ALA A 17 4.57 5.26 12.26
C ALA A 17 3.70 6.44 12.73
N GLY A 18 2.44 6.21 13.12
CA GLY A 18 1.52 7.30 13.47
C GLY A 18 1.13 8.18 12.28
N LEU A 19 1.27 7.66 11.05
CA LEU A 19 1.06 8.42 9.81
C LEU A 19 -0.16 7.91 9.04
N SER A 20 -1.06 8.83 8.68
CA SER A 20 -2.17 8.56 7.76
C SER A 20 -1.71 8.78 6.32
N LEU A 21 -1.17 7.74 5.69
CA LEU A 21 -0.66 7.78 4.32
C LEU A 21 -1.51 6.94 3.37
N PRO A 22 -1.72 7.39 2.13
CA PRO A 22 -2.48 6.65 1.14
C PRO A 22 -1.75 5.37 0.71
N LEU A 23 -2.51 4.30 0.50
CA LEU A 23 -2.02 3.08 -0.14
C LEU A 23 -1.57 3.39 -1.58
N GLN A 24 -0.42 2.85 -1.95
CA GLN A 24 0.16 2.98 -3.29
C GLN A 24 1.02 1.76 -3.62
N VAL A 25 1.33 1.59 -4.90
CA VAL A 25 2.28 0.57 -5.36
C VAL A 25 3.71 1.07 -5.17
N LEU A 26 4.52 0.25 -4.50
CA LEU A 26 5.93 0.47 -4.25
C LEU A 26 6.75 -0.71 -4.79
N ARG A 27 8.07 -0.52 -4.86
CA ARG A 27 9.01 -1.52 -5.39
C ARG A 27 10.17 -1.78 -4.43
N SER A 28 10.58 -3.03 -4.30
CA SER A 28 11.81 -3.45 -3.64
C SER A 28 12.57 -4.46 -4.51
N GLY A 29 13.69 -4.98 -4.00
CA GLY A 29 14.41 -6.07 -4.66
C GLY A 29 13.62 -7.38 -4.78
N ALA A 30 12.57 -7.56 -3.96
CA ALA A 30 11.72 -8.75 -3.98
C ALA A 30 10.53 -8.66 -4.95
N GLY A 31 10.26 -7.47 -5.52
CA GLY A 31 9.13 -7.23 -6.43
C GLY A 31 8.37 -5.95 -6.09
N PHE A 32 7.16 -5.85 -6.63
CA PHE A 32 6.22 -4.77 -6.33
C PHE A 32 5.32 -5.15 -5.16
N TYR A 33 4.83 -4.18 -4.40
CA TYR A 33 3.96 -4.42 -3.25
C TYR A 33 3.06 -3.21 -3.02
N ILE A 34 1.99 -3.42 -2.28
CA ILE A 34 1.12 -2.33 -1.83
C ILE A 34 1.64 -1.85 -0.47
N GLY A 35 1.86 -0.55 -0.35
CA GLY A 35 2.43 0.05 0.85
C GLY A 35 2.11 1.52 0.96
N THR A 36 2.84 2.22 1.81
CA THR A 36 2.77 3.67 1.94
C THR A 36 4.15 4.29 1.84
N ALA A 37 4.21 5.52 1.33
CA ALA A 37 5.43 6.29 1.26
C ALA A 37 5.15 7.77 1.53
N ASN A 38 6.17 8.48 1.98
CA ASN A 38 6.20 9.93 2.11
C ASN A 38 7.42 10.50 1.38
N GLU A 39 7.73 11.78 1.59
CA GLU A 39 8.87 12.47 0.96
C GLU A 39 10.24 11.85 1.30
N MET A 40 10.33 11.11 2.40
CA MET A 40 11.55 10.42 2.83
C MET A 40 11.67 8.99 2.28
N GLY A 41 10.62 8.47 1.64
CA GLY A 41 10.59 7.14 1.03
C GLY A 41 9.51 6.22 1.61
N PRO A 42 9.66 4.90 1.42
CA PRO A 42 8.70 3.90 1.93
C PRO A 42 8.59 3.93 3.45
N VAL A 43 7.36 3.95 3.96
CA VAL A 43 7.03 3.96 5.39
C VAL A 43 6.56 2.58 5.85
N SER A 44 5.71 1.92 5.07
CA SER A 44 5.18 0.60 5.40
C SER A 44 4.96 -0.25 4.15
N ARG A 45 5.04 -1.57 4.33
CA ARG A 45 4.52 -2.55 3.37
C ARG A 45 3.22 -3.10 3.92
N GLU A 46 2.13 -2.83 3.24
CA GLU A 46 0.77 -3.14 3.68
C GLU A 46 0.31 -4.49 3.13
N SER A 47 0.73 -4.90 1.91
CA SER A 47 0.43 -6.23 1.39
C SER A 47 1.34 -7.33 1.93
N VAL A 48 0.78 -8.53 2.11
CA VAL A 48 1.56 -9.76 2.28
C VAL A 48 2.30 -10.10 0.98
N GLU A 49 1.62 -9.90 -0.15
CA GLU A 49 2.06 -10.28 -1.48
C GLU A 49 3.19 -9.37 -1.99
N TYR A 50 4.08 -9.99 -2.76
CA TYR A 50 4.85 -9.33 -3.79
C TYR A 50 4.28 -9.68 -5.16
N PHE A 51 4.23 -8.70 -6.04
CA PHE A 51 3.76 -8.81 -7.41
C PHE A 51 4.94 -8.73 -8.38
N ALA A 52 4.84 -9.45 -9.49
CA ALA A 52 5.90 -9.49 -10.50
C ALA A 52 6.05 -8.16 -11.25
N THR A 53 4.95 -7.41 -11.44
CA THR A 53 4.94 -6.13 -12.16
C THR A 53 4.12 -5.08 -11.39
N ALA A 54 4.31 -3.81 -11.73
CA ALA A 54 3.56 -2.71 -11.14
C ALA A 54 2.06 -2.83 -11.45
N GLU A 55 1.71 -3.17 -12.68
CA GLU A 55 0.33 -3.28 -13.16
C GLU A 55 -0.45 -4.36 -12.41
N LEU A 56 0.21 -5.46 -12.03
CA LEU A 56 -0.40 -6.50 -11.20
C LEU A 56 -0.68 -6.00 -9.77
N ALA A 57 0.23 -5.22 -9.20
CA ALA A 57 0.03 -4.61 -7.89
C ALA A 57 -1.06 -3.51 -7.92
N GLU A 58 -1.09 -2.69 -8.96
CA GLU A 58 -2.09 -1.65 -9.16
C GLU A 58 -3.48 -2.25 -9.30
N ARG A 59 -3.61 -3.26 -10.16
CA ARG A 59 -4.86 -4.01 -10.31
C ARG A 59 -5.29 -4.66 -8.99
N ALA A 60 -4.34 -5.23 -8.24
CA ALA A 60 -4.67 -5.81 -6.94
C ALA A 60 -5.16 -4.75 -5.95
N LEU A 61 -4.51 -3.58 -5.90
CA LEU A 61 -4.91 -2.45 -5.06
C LEU A 61 -6.32 -1.96 -5.42
N GLU A 62 -6.60 -1.74 -6.70
CA GLU A 62 -7.90 -1.29 -7.20
C GLU A 62 -9.02 -2.31 -6.94
N GLN A 63 -8.73 -3.61 -7.11
CA GLN A 63 -9.70 -4.68 -6.95
C GLN A 63 -9.85 -5.16 -5.50
N GLY A 64 -8.99 -4.70 -4.59
CA GLY A 64 -8.90 -5.22 -3.23
C GLY A 64 -8.47 -6.68 -3.17
N SER A 65 -7.78 -7.18 -4.21
CA SER A 65 -7.36 -8.59 -4.33
C SER A 65 -5.96 -8.83 -3.78
N TRP A 66 -5.70 -8.28 -2.59
CA TRP A 66 -4.45 -8.41 -1.83
C TRP A 66 -4.78 -8.60 -0.36
N SER A 67 -3.84 -9.14 0.41
CA SER A 67 -4.05 -9.43 1.83
C SER A 67 -3.30 -8.43 2.69
N GLN A 68 -4.00 -7.84 3.66
CA GLN A 68 -3.36 -6.98 4.66
C GLN A 68 -2.35 -7.78 5.48
N ARG A 69 -1.12 -7.29 5.50
CA ARG A 69 -0.05 -7.76 6.37
C ARG A 69 -0.34 -7.25 7.79
N GLN A 70 -0.24 -8.15 8.76
CA GLN A 70 -0.60 -7.88 10.16
C GLN A 70 0.55 -7.24 10.98
N GLN A 71 1.73 -7.13 10.40
CA GLN A 71 2.95 -6.67 11.07
C GLN A 71 3.82 -5.91 10.06
N ALA A 72 4.50 -4.84 10.47
CA ALA A 72 5.45 -4.13 9.60
C ALA A 72 6.63 -5.05 9.22
#